data_AF-A0A8W8K672-F1
#
_entry.id   AF-A0A8W8K672-F1
#
_cell.length_a   1.000
_cell.length_b   1.000
_cell.length_c   1.000
_cell.angle_alpha   90.00
_cell.angle_beta   90.00
_cell.angle_gamma   90.00
#
_symmetry.space_group_name_H-M   'P 1'
#
loop_
_entity.id
_entity.type
_entity.pdbx_description
1 polymer ?
#
loop_
_entity_poly.entity_id
_entity_poly.type
_entity_poly.pdbx_seq_one_letter_code
_entity_poly.pdbx_strand_id
1 'polypeptide(L)'
;MYFALWKLNETDKENLDRQESVYDPIFVDVITPDNQNHKCRTYMMQEAYITDKYDNRPSPHYKDVLVKGAQQNSVPPTYIEFLQNVEDNGYSGEIPVYNSVMDTLNSGS
;
A
#
# COMPACT_ATOMS: atom_id res chain seq x y z
N MET A 1 -10.69 -8.11 1.60
CA MET A 1 -9.52 -7.27 1.32
C MET A 1 -8.41 -8.16 0.81
N TYR A 2 -7.61 -7.71 -0.16
CA TYR A 2 -6.49 -8.47 -0.72
C TYR A 2 -5.17 -7.76 -0.40
N PHE A 3 -4.10 -8.53 -0.27
CA PHE A 3 -2.77 -8.05 0.11
C PHE A 3 -1.68 -8.80 -0.66
N ALA A 4 -0.50 -8.18 -0.77
CA ALA A 4 0.73 -8.88 -1.12
C ALA A 4 1.44 -9.32 0.17
N LEU A 5 1.86 -10.59 0.22
CA LEU A 5 2.63 -11.14 1.33
C LEU A 5 4.11 -11.13 1.01
N TRP A 6 4.91 -10.51 1.87
CA TRP A 6 6.37 -10.45 1.75
C TRP A 6 7.05 -11.25 2.86
N LYS A 7 8.06 -12.03 2.49
CA LYS A 7 8.95 -12.70 3.45
C LYS A 7 10.25 -11.93 3.54
N LEU A 8 10.56 -11.42 4.72
CA LEU A 8 11.73 -10.58 5.00
C LEU A 8 12.56 -11.17 6.14
N ASN A 9 13.79 -10.68 6.32
CA ASN A 9 14.59 -11.04 7.48
C ASN A 9 14.04 -10.31 8.71
N GLU A 10 14.11 -10.93 9.88
CA GLU A 10 13.72 -10.30 11.13
C GLU A 10 14.57 -9.06 11.45
N THR A 11 15.81 -8.99 10.94
CA THR A 11 16.66 -7.79 11.04
C THR A 11 16.09 -6.58 10.31
N ASP A 12 15.23 -6.78 9.31
CA ASP A 12 14.60 -5.67 8.57
C ASP A 12 13.42 -5.06 9.33
N LYS A 13 12.95 -5.71 10.40
CA LYS A 13 11.78 -5.30 11.17
C LYS A 13 11.90 -3.87 11.72
N GLU A 14 13.06 -3.51 12.29
CA GLU A 14 13.25 -2.17 12.84
C GLU A 14 13.22 -1.09 11.74
N ASN A 15 13.72 -1.43 10.54
CA ASN A 15 13.65 -0.52 9.40
C ASN A 15 12.22 -0.32 8.92
N LEU A 16 11.40 -1.38 8.88
CA LEU A 16 9.97 -1.29 8.57
C LEU A 16 9.23 -0.45 9.61
N ASP A 17 9.44 -0.73 10.90
CA ASP A 17 8.81 0.03 12.00
C ASP A 17 9.19 1.52 11.94
N ARG A 18 10.41 1.85 11.53
CA ARG A 18 10.86 3.24 11.34
C ARG A 18 10.19 3.93 10.14
N GLN A 19 10.03 3.22 9.02
CA GLN A 19 9.34 3.74 7.83
C GLN A 19 7.86 4.05 8.14
N GLU A 20 7.22 3.19 8.93
CA GLU A 20 5.81 3.27 9.29
C GLU A 20 5.56 3.92 10.65
N SER A 21 6.49 4.77 11.12
CA SER A 21 6.49 5.33 12.49
C SER A 21 5.24 6.10 12.91
N VAL A 22 4.37 6.47 11.97
CA VAL A 22 3.07 7.13 12.23
C VAL A 22 1.88 6.16 12.26
N TYR A 23 2.12 4.87 12.08
CA TYR A 23 1.13 3.80 12.10
C TYR A 23 1.41 2.83 13.24
N ASP A 24 0.36 2.15 13.72
CA ASP A 24 0.54 1.09 14.69
C ASP A 24 0.80 -0.24 14.00
N PRO A 25 1.80 -1.02 14.48
CA PRO A 25 1.98 -2.37 14.01
C PRO A 25 0.90 -3.30 14.58
N ILE A 26 0.23 -4.03 13.70
CA ILE A 26 -0.76 -5.04 14.05
C ILE A 26 -0.37 -6.40 13.46
N PHE A 27 -0.98 -7.46 13.99
CA PHE A 27 -0.90 -8.79 13.39
C PHE A 27 -2.26 -9.20 12.85
N VAL A 28 -2.27 -9.72 11.63
CA VAL A 28 -3.46 -10.22 10.94
C VAL A 28 -3.23 -11.66 10.48
N ASP A 29 -4.29 -12.46 10.50
CA ASP A 29 -4.27 -13.79 9.91
C ASP A 29 -4.63 -13.68 8.43
N VAL A 30 -3.77 -14.21 7.55
CA VAL A 30 -3.93 -14.16 6.10
C VAL A 30 -4.07 -15.57 5.57
N ILE A 31 -5.13 -15.79 4.81
CA ILE A 31 -5.38 -17.05 4.11
C ILE A 31 -4.91 -16.90 2.66
N THR A 32 -3.95 -17.72 2.27
CA THR A 32 -3.43 -17.78 0.90
C THR A 32 -4.34 -18.58 -0.03
N PRO A 33 -4.18 -18.46 -1.37
CA PRO A 33 -4.99 -19.24 -2.31
C PRO A 33 -4.88 -20.77 -2.17
N ASP A 34 -3.76 -21.28 -1.64
CA ASP A 34 -3.55 -22.69 -1.29
C ASP A 34 -4.05 -23.06 0.11
N ASN A 35 -4.85 -22.18 0.73
CA ASN A 35 -5.52 -22.37 2.02
C ASN A 35 -4.55 -22.53 3.22
N GLN A 36 -3.36 -21.92 3.12
CA GLN A 36 -2.44 -21.78 4.26
C GLN A 36 -2.79 -20.54 5.06
N ASN A 37 -2.67 -20.64 6.38
CA ASN A 37 -2.85 -19.50 7.27
C ASN A 37 -1.49 -18.98 7.74
N HIS A 38 -1.26 -17.69 7.55
CA HIS A 38 -0.08 -16.99 8.02
C HIS A 38 -0.47 -15.84 8.95
N LYS A 39 0.18 -15.79 10.11
CA LYS A 39 0.13 -14.61 10.97
C LYS A 39 1.16 -13.60 10.47
N CYS A 40 0.68 -12.50 9.92
CA CYS A 40 1.51 -11.49 9.27
C CYS A 40 1.48 -10.17 10.03
N ARG A 41 2.61 -9.47 10.06
CA ARG A 41 2.70 -8.09 10.56
C ARG A 41 2.26 -7.13 9.47
N THR A 42 1.44 -6.15 9.80
CA THR A 42 1.09 -5.02 8.95
C THR A 42 0.93 -3.76 9.80
N TYR A 43 0.65 -2.62 9.18
CA TYR A 43 0.59 -1.32 9.85
C TYR A 43 -0.74 -0.65 9.54
N MET A 44 -1.35 -0.05 10.56
CA MET A 44 -2.67 0.56 10.45
C MET A 44 -2.70 1.89 11.20
N MET A 45 -3.32 2.89 10.57
CA MET A 45 -3.48 4.19 11.20
C MET A 45 -4.61 4.09 12.22
N GLN A 46 -4.39 4.60 13.44
CA GLN A 46 -5.48 4.67 14.39
C GLN A 46 -6.55 5.63 13.88
N GLU A 47 -7.81 5.23 14.02
CA GLU A 47 -8.97 6.04 13.63
C GLU A 47 -8.96 7.43 14.29
N ALA A 48 -8.40 7.54 15.51
CA ALA A 48 -8.25 8.80 16.22
C ALA A 48 -7.37 9.84 15.51
N TYR A 49 -6.51 9.43 14.56
CA TYR A 49 -5.69 10.35 13.75
C TYR A 49 -6.38 10.78 12.45
N ILE A 50 -7.48 10.14 12.09
CA ILE A 50 -8.27 10.50 10.91
C ILE A 50 -9.18 11.66 11.31
N THR A 51 -9.02 12.80 10.65
CA THR A 51 -9.78 14.01 10.96
C THR A 51 -10.32 14.65 9.70
N ASP A 52 -11.48 15.28 9.75
CA ASP A 52 -12.07 16.01 8.61
C ASP A 52 -11.39 17.36 8.35
N LYS A 53 -10.27 17.64 9.02
CA LYS A 53 -9.50 18.88 8.84
C LYS A 53 -8.85 18.95 7.47
N TYR A 54 -8.52 17.81 6.89
CA TYR A 54 -7.86 17.69 5.60
C TYR A 54 -8.66 16.76 4.68
N ASP A 55 -8.38 16.84 3.38
CA ASP A 55 -8.90 15.87 2.42
C ASP A 55 -8.20 14.52 2.64
N ASN A 56 -8.95 13.56 3.19
CA ASN A 56 -8.45 12.22 3.50
C ASN A 56 -8.45 11.28 2.28
N ARG A 57 -8.88 11.75 1.10
CA ARG A 57 -8.78 10.98 -0.14
C ARG A 57 -7.32 10.87 -0.59
N PRO A 58 -6.92 9.74 -1.20
CA PRO A 58 -5.57 9.58 -1.72
C PRO A 58 -5.28 10.61 -2.83
N SER A 59 -4.00 10.92 -3.04
CA SER A 59 -3.61 11.65 -4.25
C SER A 59 -3.71 10.73 -5.47
N PRO A 60 -3.91 11.29 -6.69
CA PRO A 60 -3.87 10.51 -7.93
C PRO A 60 -2.58 9.68 -8.06
N HIS A 61 -1.44 10.26 -7.68
CA HIS A 61 -0.12 9.63 -7.68
C HIS A 61 -0.03 8.40 -6.76
N TYR A 62 -0.55 8.51 -5.54
CA TYR A 62 -0.56 7.38 -4.59
C TYR A 62 -1.50 6.27 -5.05
N LYS A 63 -2.70 6.64 -5.56
CA LYS A 63 -3.64 5.68 -6.14
C LYS A 63 -3.03 4.92 -7.31
N ASP A 64 -2.30 5.60 -8.19
CA ASP A 64 -1.63 4.97 -9.33
C ASP A 64 -0.58 3.93 -8.88
N VAL A 65 0.25 4.26 -7.89
CA VAL A 65 1.22 3.30 -7.30
C VAL A 65 0.52 2.08 -6.71
N LEU A 66 -0.60 2.25 -6.00
CA LEU A 66 -1.38 1.14 -5.45
C LEU A 66 -1.94 0.22 -6.55
N VAL A 67 -2.52 0.82 -7.60
CA VAL A 67 -3.10 0.06 -8.72
C VAL A 67 -2.02 -0.71 -9.48
N LYS A 68 -0.89 -0.07 -9.82
CA LYS A 68 0.24 -0.73 -10.49
C LYS A 68 0.83 -1.86 -9.64
N GLY A 69 0.99 -1.63 -8.34
CA GLY A 69 1.45 -2.66 -7.41
C GLY A 69 0.49 -3.86 -7.33
N ALA A 70 -0.82 -3.61 -7.29
CA ALA A 70 -1.83 -4.67 -7.31
C ALA A 70 -1.82 -5.48 -8.63
N GLN A 71 -1.67 -4.81 -9.77
CA GLN A 71 -1.52 -5.44 -11.09
C GLN A 71 -0.25 -6.30 -11.15
N GLN A 72 0.90 -5.75 -10.74
CA GLN A 72 2.18 -6.45 -10.73
C GLN A 72 2.14 -7.71 -9.86
N ASN A 73 1.44 -7.67 -8.72
CA ASN A 73 1.30 -8.80 -7.80
C ASN A 73 0.11 -9.72 -8.11
N SER A 74 -0.53 -9.57 -9.28
CA SER A 74 -1.65 -10.42 -9.72
C SER A 74 -2.82 -10.49 -8.73
N VAL A 75 -3.09 -9.38 -8.04
CA VAL A 75 -4.27 -9.24 -7.19
C VAL A 75 -5.54 -9.40 -8.05
N PRO A 76 -6.65 -9.98 -7.55
CA PRO A 76 -7.82 -10.24 -8.39
C PRO A 76 -8.35 -8.99 -9.11
N PRO A 77 -8.77 -9.11 -10.39
CA PRO A 77 -9.21 -7.97 -11.20
C PRO A 77 -10.33 -7.14 -10.56
N THR A 78 -11.26 -7.80 -9.86
CA THR A 78 -12.36 -7.14 -9.15
C THR A 78 -11.89 -6.20 -8.04
N TYR A 79 -10.77 -6.53 -7.38
CA TYR A 79 -10.19 -5.65 -6.37
C TYR A 79 -9.36 -4.53 -7.00
N ILE A 80 -8.71 -4.78 -8.14
CA ILE A 80 -8.04 -3.73 -8.90
C ILE A 80 -9.05 -2.69 -9.39
N GLU A 81 -10.21 -3.14 -9.90
CA GLU A 81 -11.32 -2.26 -10.30
C GLU A 81 -11.85 -1.45 -9.10
N PHE A 82 -11.96 -2.07 -7.92
CA PHE A 82 -12.30 -1.35 -6.70
C PHE A 82 -11.27 -0.24 -6.39
N LEU A 83 -9.97 -0.54 -6.44
CA LEU A 83 -8.91 0.46 -6.20
C LEU A 83 -8.96 1.61 -7.21
N GLN A 84 -9.22 1.33 -8.49
CA GLN A 84 -9.32 2.34 -9.54
C GLN A 84 -10.50 3.29 -9.33
N ASN A 85 -11.60 2.79 -8.78
CA ASN A 85 -12.81 3.56 -8.51
C ASN A 85 -12.77 4.35 -7.19
N VAL A 86 -11.72 4.22 -6.37
CA VAL A 86 -11.53 5.09 -5.21
C VAL A 86 -11.36 6.54 -5.69
N GLU A 87 -12.21 7.43 -5.19
CA GLU A 87 -12.13 8.86 -5.48
C GLU A 87 -10.84 9.43 -4.90
N ASP A 88 -10.08 10.15 -5.74
CA ASP A 88 -8.85 10.84 -5.33
C ASP A 88 -9.14 12.32 -5.06
N ASN A 89 -8.17 13.00 -4.44
CA ASN A 89 -8.27 14.42 -4.13
C ASN A 89 -7.94 15.37 -5.31
N GLY A 90 -7.67 14.84 -6.50
CA GLY A 90 -7.36 15.62 -7.70
C GLY A 90 -6.02 16.38 -7.66
N TYR A 91 -5.14 16.13 -6.70
CA TYR A 91 -3.84 16.82 -6.62
C TYR A 91 -2.98 16.56 -7.87
N SER A 92 -2.59 17.65 -8.55
CA SER A 92 -1.87 17.63 -9.82
C SER A 92 -0.45 18.22 -9.76
N GLY A 93 0.06 18.50 -8.55
CA GLY A 93 1.43 19.00 -8.38
C GLY A 93 2.47 17.89 -8.46
N GLU A 94 3.75 18.28 -8.62
CA GLU A 94 4.84 17.31 -8.69
C GLU A 94 5.08 16.61 -7.35
N ILE A 95 5.38 15.32 -7.42
CA ILE A 95 5.81 14.50 -6.28
C ILE A 95 7.11 13.79 -6.67
N PRO A 96 8.29 14.30 -6.23
CA PRO A 96 9.58 13.76 -6.65
C PRO A 96 9.76 12.26 -6.41
N VAL A 97 9.23 11.74 -5.30
CA VAL A 97 9.29 10.31 -4.99
C VAL A 97 8.46 9.48 -5.97
N TYR A 98 7.30 9.97 -6.41
CA TYR A 98 6.49 9.30 -7.43
C TYR A 98 7.25 9.22 -8.75
N ASN A 99 7.85 10.33 -9.17
CA ASN A 99 8.65 10.38 -10.40
C ASN A 99 9.81 9.36 -10.35
N SER A 100 10.54 9.31 -9.23
CA SER A 100 11.63 8.34 -9.03
C SER A 100 11.14 6.88 -9.08
N VAL A 101 9.95 6.59 -8.55
CA VAL A 101 9.33 5.26 -8.66
C VAL A 101 9.01 4.94 -10.11
N MET A 102 8.38 5.87 -10.85
CA MET A 102 8.02 5.66 -12.25
C MET A 102 9.26 5.49 -13.15
N ASP A 103 10.31 6.26 -12.92
CA ASP A 103 11.58 6.12 -13.63
C ASP A 103 12.19 4.74 -13.41
N THR A 104 12.14 4.22 -12.17
CA THR A 104 12.63 2.88 -11.83
C THR A 104 11.84 1.78 -12.56
N LEU A 105 10.51 1.92 -12.60
CA LEU A 105 9.63 0.97 -13.30
C LEU A 105 9.88 0.97 -14.81
N ASN A 106 10.06 2.14 -15.42
CA ASN A 106 10.29 2.29 -16.86
C ASN A 106 11.71 1.88 -17.29
N SER A 107 12.69 2.01 -16.39
CA SER A 107 14.09 1.63 -16.68
C SER A 107 14.35 0.12 -16.62
N GLY A 108 13.41 -0.65 -16.06
CA GLY A 108 13.49 -2.11 -15.93
C GLY A 108 12.74 -2.90 -17.02
N SER A 109 12.28 -2.24 -18.10
CA SER A 109 11.54 -2.84 -19.22
C SER A 109 12.42 -3.08 -20.45
#